data_AF-A0A1Y5I526-F1
#
_entry.id   AF-A0A1Y5I526-F1
#
_cell.length_a   1.000
_cell.length_b   1.000
_cell.length_c   1.000
_cell.angle_alpha   90.00
_cell.angle_beta   90.00
_cell.angle_gamma   90.00
#
_symmetry.space_group_name_H-M   'P 1'
#
loop_
_entity.id
_entity.type
_entity.pdbx_description
1 polymer ?
#
loop_
_entity_poly.entity_id
_entity_poly.type
_entity_poly.pdbx_seq_one_letter_code
_entity_poly.pdbx_strand_id
1 'polypeptide(L)'
;ITGLPVSVPATVGFIALFGIALGNGMVLVSFMDDFARAGRDRDALAIDAAGMRARPVLMTAMTTALGLAPLLFATGVGAEVQRPLATVVTGGLVSSTLLTLLVIPALHRWFSPKPDSHHSLLETRHNPETVPAE
;
A
#
# COMPACT_ATOMS: atom_id res chain seq x y z
N ILE A 1 20.41 16.57 -9.20
CA ILE A 1 20.49 15.87 -7.90
C ILE A 1 21.23 14.52 -8.02
N THR A 2 21.05 13.70 -9.08
CA THR A 2 21.90 12.51 -9.34
C THR A 2 22.87 12.63 -10.53
N GLY A 3 22.67 13.61 -11.42
CA GLY A 3 23.60 13.88 -12.54
C GLY A 3 23.64 12.81 -13.64
N LEU A 4 22.79 11.79 -13.56
CA LEU A 4 22.73 10.69 -14.53
C LEU A 4 21.78 11.05 -15.68
N PRO A 5 22.18 10.87 -16.95
CA PRO A 5 21.29 11.06 -18.09
C PRO A 5 20.12 10.07 -18.03
N VAL A 6 18.96 10.46 -18.55
CA VAL A 6 17.82 9.55 -18.71
C VAL A 6 18.24 8.45 -19.67
N SER A 7 18.56 7.28 -19.12
CA SER A 7 19.16 6.17 -19.85
C SER A 7 18.17 5.01 -19.99
N VAL A 8 18.30 4.22 -21.06
CA VAL A 8 17.46 3.03 -21.28
C VAL A 8 17.34 2.11 -20.04
N PRO A 9 18.41 1.85 -19.27
CA PRO A 9 18.36 1.06 -18.05
C PRO A 9 17.53 1.71 -16.93
N ALA A 10 17.53 3.03 -16.83
CA ALA A 10 16.71 3.76 -15.86
C ALA A 10 15.21 3.56 -16.14
N THR A 11 14.81 3.57 -17.41
CA THR A 11 13.42 3.29 -17.82
C THR A 11 12.99 1.88 -17.47
N VAL A 12 13.85 0.89 -17.73
CA VAL A 12 13.59 -0.51 -17.33
C VAL A 12 13.44 -0.63 -15.81
N GLY A 13 14.32 0.04 -15.05
CA GLY A 13 14.21 0.12 -13.60
C GLY A 13 12.89 0.72 -13.12
N PHE A 14 12.38 1.75 -13.81
CA PHE A 14 11.10 2.37 -13.48
C PHE A 14 9.91 1.42 -13.73
N ILE A 15 9.93 0.65 -14.83
CA ILE A 15 8.90 -0.36 -15.12
C ILE A 15 8.91 -1.45 -14.05
N ALA A 16 10.09 -1.94 -13.67
CA ALA A 16 10.23 -2.94 -12.61
C ALA A 16 9.68 -2.41 -11.27
N LEU A 17 10.04 -1.17 -10.91
CA LEU A 17 9.51 -0.48 -9.74
C LEU A 17 7.99 -0.40 -9.76
N PHE A 18 7.41 -0.02 -10.90
CA PHE A 18 5.97 0.10 -11.05
C PHE A 18 5.25 -1.23 -10.75
N GLY A 19 5.80 -2.36 -11.21
CA GLY A 19 5.29 -3.68 -10.88
C GLY A 19 5.33 -3.98 -9.37
N ILE A 20 6.43 -3.65 -8.70
CA ILE A 20 6.57 -3.82 -7.24
C ILE A 20 5.55 -2.95 -6.49
N ALA A 21 5.39 -1.70 -6.92
CA ALA A 21 4.44 -0.76 -6.32
C ALA A 21 2.99 -1.23 -6.48
N LEU A 22 2.61 -1.66 -7.70
CA LEU A 22 1.28 -2.20 -7.97
C LEU A 22 1.02 -3.49 -7.18
N GLY A 23 1.99 -4.39 -7.05
CA GLY A 23 1.84 -5.60 -6.23
C GLY A 23 1.55 -5.25 -4.77
N ASN A 24 2.33 -4.32 -4.20
CA ASN A 24 2.14 -3.88 -2.82
C ASN A 24 0.78 -3.18 -2.61
N GLY A 25 0.36 -2.34 -3.55
CA GLY A 25 -0.89 -1.59 -3.50
C GLY A 25 -2.15 -2.44 -3.76
N MET A 26 -2.14 -3.26 -4.82
CA MET A 26 -3.28 -4.10 -5.20
C MET A 26 -3.65 -5.06 -4.07
N VAL A 27 -2.66 -5.74 -3.49
CA VAL A 27 -2.94 -6.68 -2.41
C VAL A 27 -3.57 -5.92 -1.23
N LEU A 28 -3.14 -4.69 -0.91
CA LEU A 28 -3.68 -3.91 0.22
C LEU A 28 -5.15 -3.55 -0.04
N VAL A 29 -5.47 -3.09 -1.25
CA VAL A 29 -6.85 -2.82 -1.67
C VAL A 29 -7.72 -4.08 -1.56
N SER A 30 -7.26 -5.24 -2.03
CA SER A 30 -8.01 -6.50 -1.92
C SER A 30 -8.31 -6.87 -0.45
N PHE A 31 -7.35 -6.66 0.45
CA PHE A 31 -7.58 -6.88 1.88
C PHE A 31 -8.64 -5.93 2.44
N MET A 32 -8.59 -4.65 2.06
CA MET A 32 -9.59 -3.68 2.51
C MET A 32 -10.99 -4.03 1.99
N ASP A 33 -11.09 -4.52 0.75
CA ASP A 33 -12.35 -4.97 0.16
C ASP A 33 -12.91 -6.21 0.88
N ASP A 34 -12.08 -7.23 1.13
CA ASP A 34 -12.48 -8.43 1.87
C ASP A 34 -13.00 -8.11 3.28
N PHE A 35 -12.33 -7.18 3.97
CA PHE A 35 -12.74 -6.76 5.31
C PHE A 35 -13.98 -5.84 5.30
N ALA A 36 -14.14 -4.98 4.29
CA ALA A 36 -15.35 -4.18 4.12
C ALA A 36 -16.59 -5.08 3.93
N ARG A 37 -16.44 -6.20 3.21
CA ARG A 37 -17.48 -7.23 3.05
C ARG A 37 -17.80 -7.97 4.35
N ALA A 38 -16.86 -8.01 5.29
CA ALA A 38 -17.04 -8.62 6.62
C ALA A 38 -17.76 -7.71 7.65
N GLY A 39 -18.14 -6.48 7.27
CA GLY A 39 -19.01 -5.61 8.07
C GLY A 39 -18.36 -4.96 9.30
N ARG A 40 -17.02 -4.93 9.40
CA ARG A 40 -16.30 -4.29 10.52
C ARG A 40 -16.20 -2.77 10.38
N ASP A 41 -15.96 -2.11 11.52
CA ASP A 41 -15.72 -0.67 11.60
C ASP A 41 -14.48 -0.26 10.78
N ARG A 42 -14.66 0.77 9.95
CA ARG A 42 -13.78 1.10 8.82
C ARG A 42 -12.52 1.86 9.23
N ASP A 43 -12.59 2.59 10.33
CA ASP A 43 -11.45 3.35 10.85
C ASP A 43 -10.46 2.42 11.59
N ALA A 44 -10.98 1.49 12.39
CA ALA A 44 -10.16 0.42 12.97
C ALA A 44 -9.51 -0.45 11.87
N LEU A 45 -10.25 -0.70 10.77
CA LEU A 45 -9.77 -1.47 9.64
C LEU A 45 -8.57 -0.83 8.92
N ALA A 46 -8.60 0.47 8.67
CA ALA A 46 -7.51 1.15 7.96
C ALA A 46 -6.18 1.05 8.71
N ILE A 47 -6.23 1.11 10.05
CA ILE A 47 -5.05 1.03 10.91
C ILE A 47 -4.50 -0.41 10.94
N ASP A 48 -5.36 -1.41 11.15
CA ASP A 48 -4.95 -2.83 11.15
C ASP A 48 -4.41 -3.28 9.79
N ALA A 49 -5.06 -2.85 8.70
CA ALA A 49 -4.62 -3.14 7.34
C ALA A 49 -3.24 -2.49 7.04
N ALA A 50 -3.03 -1.24 7.47
CA ALA A 50 -1.73 -0.58 7.34
C ALA A 50 -0.64 -1.30 8.15
N GLY A 51 -0.94 -1.71 9.39
CA GLY A 51 -0.01 -2.44 10.27
C GLY A 51 0.38 -3.81 9.71
N MET A 52 -0.58 -4.58 9.21
CA MET A 52 -0.31 -5.89 8.60
C MET A 52 0.51 -5.79 7.31
N ARG A 53 0.49 -4.65 6.61
CA ARG A 53 1.27 -4.42 5.38
C ARG A 53 2.61 -3.76 5.55
N ALA A 54 2.80 -3.01 6.63
CA ALA A 54 4.10 -2.44 6.95
C ALA A 54 5.21 -3.51 6.95
N ARG A 55 4.94 -4.70 7.51
CA ARG A 55 5.90 -5.82 7.56
C ARG A 55 6.30 -6.34 6.17
N PRO A 56 5.37 -6.80 5.30
CA PRO A 56 5.70 -7.24 3.93
C PRO A 56 6.40 -6.18 3.07
N VAL A 57 5.97 -4.91 3.16
CA VAL A 57 6.55 -3.82 2.36
C VAL A 57 7.97 -3.50 2.83
N LEU A 58 8.21 -3.47 4.14
CA LEU A 58 9.55 -3.30 4.69
C LEU A 58 10.47 -4.48 4.34
N MET A 59 9.96 -5.71 4.34
CA MET A 59 10.72 -6.89 3.92
C MET A 59 11.19 -6.79 2.47
N THR A 60 10.30 -6.41 1.55
CA THR A 60 10.68 -6.20 0.14
C THR A 60 11.63 -5.03 -0.02
N ALA A 61 11.38 -3.91 0.67
CA ALA A 61 12.28 -2.76 0.67
C ALA A 61 13.70 -3.11 1.14
N MET A 62 13.83 -3.84 2.24
CA MET A 62 15.12 -4.30 2.77
C MET A 62 15.81 -5.27 1.81
N THR A 63 15.07 -6.25 1.27
CA THR A 63 15.61 -7.24 0.32
C THR A 63 16.15 -6.55 -0.94
N THR A 64 15.39 -5.62 -1.51
CA THR A 64 15.81 -4.84 -2.67
C THR A 64 16.99 -3.92 -2.35
N ALA A 65 16.98 -3.23 -1.21
CA ALA A 65 18.08 -2.37 -0.80
C ALA A 65 19.40 -3.16 -0.65
N LEU A 66 19.35 -4.33 -0.02
CA LEU A 66 20.51 -5.20 0.14
C LEU A 66 20.98 -5.79 -1.20
N GLY A 67 20.05 -6.23 -2.06
CA GLY A 67 20.39 -6.78 -3.37
C GLY A 67 20.96 -5.76 -4.35
N LEU A 68 20.55 -4.49 -4.25
CA LEU A 68 21.00 -3.40 -5.13
C LEU A 68 22.15 -2.57 -4.57
N ALA A 69 22.42 -2.65 -3.26
CA ALA A 69 23.51 -1.93 -2.61
C ALA A 69 24.86 -2.04 -3.35
N PRO A 70 25.38 -3.24 -3.71
CA PRO A 70 26.67 -3.34 -4.39
C PRO A 70 26.68 -2.69 -5.79
N LEU A 71 25.53 -2.69 -6.48
CA LEU A 71 25.40 -2.09 -7.82
C LEU A 71 25.47 -0.55 -7.78
N LEU A 72 25.08 0.07 -6.67
CA LEU A 72 25.20 1.52 -6.48
C LEU A 72 26.67 1.95 -6.34
N PHE A 73 27.48 1.15 -5.65
CA PHE A 73 28.90 1.46 -5.41
C PHE A 73 29.82 0.99 -6.53
N ALA A 74 29.40 0.06 -7.39
CA ALA A 74 30.21 -0.47 -8.49
C ALA A 74 30.74 0.65 -9.42
N THR A 75 32.05 0.69 -9.63
CA THR A 75 32.76 1.65 -10.51
C THR A 75 33.36 1.02 -11.78
N GLY A 76 33.22 -0.29 -11.94
CA GLY A 76 33.81 -1.06 -13.06
C GLY A 76 32.99 -1.02 -14.36
N VAL A 77 33.41 -1.86 -15.31
CA VAL A 77 32.71 -2.06 -16.59
C VAL A 77 31.24 -2.44 -16.35
N GLY A 78 30.31 -1.75 -16.99
CA GLY A 78 28.86 -1.93 -16.80
C GLY A 78 28.21 -1.06 -15.73
N ALA A 79 28.99 -0.32 -14.93
CA ALA A 79 28.48 0.60 -13.92
C ALA A 79 27.59 1.72 -14.50
N GLU A 80 27.86 2.17 -15.72
CA GLU A 80 27.04 3.16 -16.45
C GLU A 80 25.60 2.68 -16.69
N VAL A 81 25.39 1.36 -16.71
CA VAL A 81 24.10 0.71 -16.98
C VAL A 81 23.42 0.31 -15.68
N GLN A 82 24.21 -0.21 -14.73
CA GLN A 82 23.73 -0.74 -13.46
C GLN A 82 23.36 0.35 -12.44
N ARG A 83 24.16 1.42 -12.34
CA ARG A 83 23.92 2.51 -11.37
C ARG A 83 22.59 3.24 -11.60
N PRO A 84 22.21 3.65 -12.83
CA PRO A 84 20.93 4.31 -13.07
C PRO A 84 19.75 3.41 -12.73
N LEU A 85 19.81 2.13 -13.13
CA LEU A 85 18.77 1.15 -12.85
C LEU A 85 18.59 0.94 -11.34
N ALA A 86 19.69 0.68 -10.61
CA ALA A 86 19.64 0.48 -9.16
C ALA A 86 19.14 1.73 -8.43
N THR A 87 19.58 2.92 -8.85
CA THR A 87 19.18 4.19 -8.22
C THR A 87 17.68 4.45 -8.34
N VAL A 88 17.10 4.22 -9.53
CA VAL A 88 15.66 4.41 -9.76
C VAL A 88 14.84 3.42 -8.94
N VAL A 89 15.22 2.16 -8.92
CA VAL A 89 14.49 1.13 -8.17
C VAL A 89 14.56 1.39 -6.67
N THR A 90 15.75 1.66 -6.12
CA THR A 90 15.89 1.91 -4.67
C THR A 90 15.16 3.19 -4.25
N GLY A 91 15.38 4.32 -4.93
CA GLY A 91 14.74 5.59 -4.59
C GLY A 91 13.22 5.56 -4.79
N GLY A 92 12.77 4.90 -5.85
CA GLY A 92 11.37 4.71 -6.14
C GLY A 92 10.67 3.82 -5.12
N LEU A 93 11.35 2.78 -4.61
CA LEU A 93 10.76 1.85 -3.66
C LEU A 93 10.54 2.50 -2.29
N VAL A 94 11.49 3.33 -1.84
CA VAL A 94 11.32 4.15 -0.64
C VAL A 94 10.14 5.10 -0.80
N SER A 95 10.09 5.81 -1.93
CA SER A 95 9.01 6.77 -2.22
C SER A 95 7.64 6.08 -2.30
N SER A 96 7.57 4.93 -2.99
CA SER A 96 6.33 4.14 -3.11
C SER A 96 5.90 3.53 -1.79
N THR A 97 6.83 3.13 -0.92
CA THR A 97 6.52 2.59 0.41
C THR A 97 5.86 3.65 1.27
N LEU A 98 6.43 4.87 1.28
CA LEU A 98 5.84 6.03 1.94
C LEU A 98 4.47 6.36 1.35
N LEU A 99 4.35 6.34 0.02
CA LEU A 99 3.09 6.60 -0.65
C LEU A 99 2.03 5.56 -0.27
N THR A 100 2.33 4.27 -0.28
CA THR A 100 1.36 3.22 0.08
C THR A 100 0.95 3.29 1.55
N LEU A 101 1.89 3.55 2.47
CA LEU A 101 1.60 3.62 3.91
C LEU A 101 0.91 4.92 4.34
N LEU A 102 1.13 6.06 3.67
CA LEU A 102 0.44 7.32 3.98
C LEU A 102 -0.81 7.53 3.12
N VAL A 103 -0.71 7.36 1.79
CA VAL A 103 -1.76 7.77 0.85
C VAL A 103 -2.92 6.80 0.89
N ILE A 104 -2.71 5.48 0.96
CA ILE A 104 -3.83 4.53 1.01
C ILE A 104 -4.74 4.75 2.23
N PRO A 105 -4.24 4.85 3.48
CA PRO A 105 -5.12 5.12 4.62
C PRO A 105 -5.76 6.51 4.57
N ALA A 106 -5.05 7.53 4.07
CA ALA A 106 -5.60 8.87 3.90
C ALA A 106 -6.71 8.91 2.83
N LEU A 107 -6.51 8.21 1.71
CA LEU A 107 -7.47 8.14 0.61
C LEU A 107 -8.70 7.32 1.01
N HIS A 108 -8.53 6.26 1.78
CA HIS A 108 -9.65 5.48 2.32
C HIS A 108 -10.58 6.34 3.19
N ARG A 109 -10.04 7.23 4.03
CA ARG A 109 -10.84 8.17 4.82
C ARG A 109 -11.70 9.09 3.94
N TRP A 110 -11.26 9.39 2.73
CA TRP A 110 -11.94 10.30 1.80
C TRP A 110 -12.90 9.60 0.83
N PHE A 111 -12.55 8.38 0.40
CA PHE A 111 -13.31 7.62 -0.59
C PHE A 111 -14.22 6.55 0.01
N SER A 112 -14.16 6.26 1.32
CA SER A 112 -15.14 5.36 1.96
C SER A 112 -16.54 5.98 1.85
N PRO A 113 -17.48 5.38 1.10
CA PRO A 113 -18.85 5.87 1.01
C PRO A 113 -19.48 5.73 2.39
N LYS A 114 -19.90 6.84 2.99
CA LYS A 114 -20.55 6.88 4.32
C LYS A 114 -21.57 5.72 4.42
N PRO A 115 -21.54 4.86 5.45
CA PRO A 115 -22.49 3.77 5.55
C PRO A 115 -23.89 4.37 5.53
N ASP A 116 -24.70 3.97 4.56
CA ASP A 116 -26.10 4.35 4.53
C ASP A 116 -26.74 3.90 5.84
N SER A 117 -27.24 4.88 6.59
CA SER A 117 -27.81 4.80 7.94
C SER A 117 -29.08 3.93 8.05
N HIS A 118 -29.32 3.04 7.09
CA HIS A 118 -30.57 2.30 6.93
C HIS A 118 -30.64 0.98 7.70
N HIS A 119 -29.54 0.51 8.32
CA HIS A 119 -29.55 -0.75 9.06
C HIS A 119 -30.00 -0.62 10.53
N SER A 120 -30.15 0.60 11.07
CA SER A 120 -30.65 0.84 12.42
C SER A 120 -32.18 0.78 12.54
N LEU A 121 -32.92 0.71 11.42
CA LEU A 121 -34.39 0.69 11.44
C LEU A 121 -35.01 -0.70 11.50
N LEU A 122 -34.22 -1.76 11.31
CA LEU A 122 -34.71 -3.14 11.36
C LEU A 122 -34.53 -3.78 12.76
N GLU A 123 -33.63 -3.26 13.58
CA GLU A 123 -33.37 -3.79 14.92
C GLU A 123 -34.36 -3.24 15.99
N THR A 124 -35.02 -2.11 15.73
CA THR A 124 -36.04 -1.55 16.64
C THR A 124 -37.43 -2.19 16.48
N ARG A 125 -37.66 -2.99 15.44
CA ARG A 125 -38.97 -3.62 15.14
C ARG A 125 -39.15 -5.01 15.75
N HIS A 126 -38.13 -5.58 16.40
CA HIS A 126 -38.18 -6.93 16.97
C HIS A 126 -37.96 -7.00 18.49
N ASN A 127 -38.37 -5.96 19.23
CA ASN A 127 -38.55 -6.08 20.68
C ASN A 127 -40.03 -6.34 21.01
N PRO A 128 -40.46 -7.59 21.25
CA PRO A 128 -41.83 -7.90 21.64
C PRO A 128 -42.13 -7.66 23.14
N GLU A 129 -41.22 -7.13 23.96
CA GLU A 129 -41.43 -7.01 25.42
C GLU A 129 -42.10 -5.73 25.91
N THR A 130 -43.22 -5.30 25.30
CA THR A 130 -44.13 -4.34 25.98
C THR A 130 -45.59 -4.67 25.73
N VAL A 131 -46.07 -5.75 26.36
CA VAL A 131 -47.50 -5.88 26.66
C VAL A 131 -47.63 -5.80 28.18
N PRO A 132 -48.22 -4.73 28.75
CA PRO A 132 -48.46 -4.66 30.18
C PRO A 132 -49.51 -5.70 30.56
N ALA A 133 -49.26 -6.39 31.67
CA ALA A 133 -50.23 -7.26 32.31
C ALA A 133 -51.36 -6.40 32.90
N GLU A 134 -52.54 -6.50 32.32
CA GLU A 134 -53.83 -6.12 32.93
C GLU A 134 -54.80 -7.30 32.84
#